data_AF-A0A651GBB1-F1
#
_entry.id   AF-A0A651GBB1-F1
#
_cell.length_a   1.000
_cell.length_b   1.000
_cell.length_c   1.000
_cell.angle_alpha   90.00
_cell.angle_beta   90.00
_cell.angle_gamma   90.00
#
_symmetry.space_group_name_H-M   'P 1'
#
loop_
_entity.id
_entity.type
_entity.pdbx_description
1 polymer ?
#
loop_
_entity_poly.entity_id
_entity_poly.type
_entity_poly.pdbx_seq_one_letter_code
_entity_poly.pdbx_strand_id
1 'polypeptide(L)'
;MKLFKSTLVAMATLLIATGITVAQVQQQAPPPPQQPELPTSADVSDDEILLLVNTINDLQPIEEKAQEKIEEALEEEGITLQRFQQMMMAMQNPQMAEEANVTDEEMEKLQTLQPALMQIQGEAEQEMIAKIEDNGFTIERYQGIIMGAQQDPDLMARLQSEMDDE
;
A
#
# COMPACT_ATOMS: atom_id res chain seq x y z
N MET A 1 -7.24 49.13 -25.75
CA MET A 1 -8.66 48.73 -25.80
C MET A 1 -8.88 47.76 -26.95
N LYS A 2 -9.89 46.87 -26.81
CA LYS A 2 -10.37 45.77 -27.70
C LYS A 2 -9.82 44.40 -27.27
N LEU A 3 -10.44 43.62 -26.35
CA LEU A 3 -11.78 42.98 -26.28
C LEU A 3 -12.10 42.04 -27.45
N PHE A 4 -12.06 40.71 -27.23
CA PHE A 4 -12.88 39.68 -27.90
C PHE A 4 -12.94 38.45 -26.96
N LYS A 5 -13.96 38.27 -26.12
CA LYS A 5 -15.35 37.79 -26.33
C LYS A 5 -15.46 36.26 -26.46
N SER A 6 -15.96 35.69 -25.37
CA SER A 6 -16.53 34.33 -25.23
C SER A 6 -17.73 34.14 -26.14
N THR A 7 -17.89 32.93 -26.70
CA THR A 7 -19.15 32.49 -27.31
C THR A 7 -19.40 31.03 -27.00
N LEU A 8 -20.33 30.86 -26.06
CA LEU A 8 -21.22 29.72 -25.88
C LEU A 8 -22.08 29.55 -27.14
N VAL A 9 -22.15 28.35 -27.73
CA VAL A 9 -23.21 27.99 -28.69
C VAL A 9 -23.79 26.64 -28.30
N ALA A 10 -25.10 26.68 -28.07
CA ALA A 10 -25.93 25.61 -27.56
C ALA A 10 -26.35 24.59 -28.64
N MET A 11 -26.63 23.39 -28.14
CA MET A 11 -27.58 22.36 -28.60
C MET A 11 -28.23 22.54 -29.98
N ALA A 12 -28.04 21.52 -30.82
CA ALA A 12 -29.04 21.08 -31.79
C ALA A 12 -29.30 19.58 -31.59
N THR A 13 -30.37 19.26 -30.87
CA THR A 13 -31.01 17.95 -30.88
C THR A 13 -31.56 17.66 -32.28
N LEU A 14 -31.13 16.56 -32.90
CA LEU A 14 -31.79 15.98 -34.07
C LEU A 14 -32.17 14.53 -33.75
N LEU A 15 -33.46 14.30 -33.54
CA LEU A 15 -34.12 13.00 -33.45
C LEU A 15 -34.74 12.67 -34.80
N ILE A 16 -34.25 11.63 -35.51
CA ILE A 16 -34.98 10.83 -36.53
C ILE A 16 -34.27 9.44 -36.58
N ALA A 17 -34.74 8.40 -35.88
CA ALA A 17 -35.77 7.40 -36.23
C ALA A 17 -35.24 6.09 -36.88
N THR A 18 -35.39 4.98 -36.15
CA THR A 18 -35.67 3.59 -36.56
C THR A 18 -34.84 2.89 -37.65
N GLY A 19 -34.01 1.93 -37.21
CA GLY A 19 -34.16 0.51 -37.57
C GLY A 19 -33.54 0.00 -38.88
N ILE A 20 -32.26 -0.38 -38.85
CA ILE A 20 -31.72 -1.52 -39.62
C ILE A 20 -30.84 -2.35 -38.68
N THR A 21 -31.22 -3.61 -38.51
CA THR A 21 -30.47 -4.64 -37.78
C THR A 21 -29.13 -4.91 -38.47
N VAL A 22 -28.03 -4.58 -37.81
CA VAL A 22 -26.73 -5.18 -38.09
C VAL A 22 -26.17 -5.65 -36.77
N ALA A 23 -26.08 -6.97 -36.63
CA ALA A 23 -25.44 -7.67 -35.54
C ALA A 23 -23.93 -7.36 -35.56
N GLN A 24 -23.56 -6.19 -35.05
CA GLN A 24 -22.19 -5.92 -34.67
C GLN A 24 -22.05 -6.37 -33.23
N VAL A 25 -21.36 -7.51 -33.08
CA VAL A 25 -20.78 -7.99 -31.84
C VAL A 25 -19.95 -6.85 -31.25
N GLN A 26 -20.60 -6.04 -30.42
CA GLN A 26 -19.92 -5.17 -29.49
C GLN A 26 -19.23 -6.15 -28.55
N GLN A 27 -17.93 -6.36 -28.78
CA GLN A 27 -17.06 -6.95 -27.77
C GLN A 27 -17.25 -6.09 -26.53
N GLN A 28 -18.12 -6.56 -25.63
CA GLN A 28 -18.26 -6.03 -24.30
C GLN A 28 -16.89 -6.25 -23.67
N ALA A 29 -16.07 -5.19 -23.61
CA ALA A 29 -14.97 -5.18 -22.67
C ALA A 29 -15.61 -5.54 -21.31
N PRO A 30 -15.09 -6.54 -20.58
CA PRO A 30 -15.60 -6.86 -19.27
C PRO A 30 -15.64 -5.56 -18.44
N PRO A 31 -16.70 -5.34 -17.65
CA PRO A 31 -16.74 -4.18 -16.77
C PRO A 31 -15.43 -4.14 -15.98
N PRO A 32 -14.82 -2.95 -15.79
CA PRO A 32 -13.60 -2.84 -15.01
C PRO A 32 -13.85 -3.51 -13.65
N PRO A 33 -12.89 -4.31 -13.14
CA PRO A 33 -13.04 -4.98 -11.87
C PRO A 33 -13.40 -3.95 -10.81
N GLN A 34 -14.54 -4.15 -10.15
CA GLN A 34 -14.93 -3.33 -9.02
C GLN A 34 -13.90 -3.57 -7.93
N GLN A 35 -13.18 -2.51 -7.55
CA GLN A 35 -12.30 -2.57 -6.40
C GLN A 35 -13.16 -2.82 -5.16
N PRO A 36 -12.68 -3.61 -4.18
CA PRO A 36 -13.38 -3.78 -2.92
C PRO A 36 -13.67 -2.40 -2.31
N GLU A 37 -14.91 -2.17 -1.88
CA GLU A 37 -15.24 -0.96 -1.13
C GLU A 37 -14.50 -1.02 0.21
N LEU A 38 -13.65 -0.02 0.45
CA LEU A 38 -12.91 0.11 1.71
C LEU A 38 -13.79 0.78 2.77
N PRO A 39 -13.60 0.45 4.06
CA PRO A 39 -14.27 1.13 5.16
C PRO A 39 -14.01 2.64 5.13
N THR A 40 -15.07 3.42 5.30
CA THR A 40 -15.01 4.86 5.53
C THR A 40 -15.07 5.16 7.03
N SER A 41 -14.92 6.43 7.40
CA SER A 41 -15.09 6.87 8.79
C SER A 41 -16.44 6.45 9.38
N ALA A 42 -17.51 6.46 8.58
CA ALA A 42 -18.83 6.05 9.04
C ALA A 42 -18.96 4.55 9.35
N ASP A 43 -18.06 3.73 8.80
CA ASP A 43 -18.08 2.26 8.93
C ASP A 43 -17.22 1.75 10.10
N VAL A 44 -16.50 2.64 10.79
CA VAL A 44 -15.56 2.29 11.86
C VAL A 44 -15.99 2.97 13.15
N SER A 45 -16.28 2.17 14.17
CA SER A 45 -16.70 2.65 15.49
C SER A 45 -15.53 3.24 16.29
N ASP A 46 -15.83 4.08 17.30
CA ASP A 46 -14.78 4.64 18.17
C ASP A 46 -14.03 3.54 18.95
N ASP A 47 -14.73 2.50 19.40
CA ASP A 47 -14.11 1.33 20.04
C ASP A 47 -13.14 0.61 19.09
N GLU A 48 -13.46 0.51 17.79
CA GLU A 48 -12.54 -0.04 16.78
C GLU A 48 -11.33 0.87 16.54
N ILE A 49 -11.49 2.20 16.62
CA ILE A 49 -10.36 3.13 16.53
C ILE A 49 -9.41 2.92 17.73
N LEU A 50 -9.94 2.84 18.95
CA LEU A 50 -9.16 2.58 20.15
C LEU A 50 -8.42 1.23 20.06
N LEU A 51 -9.11 0.15 19.64
CA LEU A 51 -8.47 -1.14 19.44
C LEU A 51 -7.39 -1.08 18.36
N LEU A 52 -7.62 -0.32 17.29
CA LEU A 52 -6.64 -0.17 16.21
C LEU A 52 -5.38 0.54 16.69
N VAL A 53 -5.50 1.63 17.45
CA VAL A 53 -4.35 2.33 18.05
C VAL A 53 -3.56 1.40 18.96
N ASN A 54 -4.24 0.72 19.88
CA ASN A 54 -3.60 -0.26 20.75
C ASN A 54 -2.87 -1.35 19.95
N THR A 55 -3.49 -1.83 18.87
CA THR A 55 -2.87 -2.82 17.99
C THR A 55 -1.65 -2.26 17.29
N ILE A 56 -1.69 -1.06 16.73
CA ILE A 56 -0.53 -0.43 16.09
C ILE A 56 0.63 -0.32 17.08
N ASN A 57 0.37 0.14 18.30
CA ASN A 57 1.39 0.26 19.34
C ASN A 57 2.00 -1.10 19.73
N ASP A 58 1.15 -2.12 19.80
CA ASP A 58 1.54 -3.49 20.10
C ASP A 58 2.35 -4.17 18.99
N LEU A 59 2.19 -3.73 17.74
CA LEU A 59 2.95 -4.23 16.59
C LEU A 59 4.33 -3.59 16.47
N GLN A 60 4.51 -2.35 16.92
CA GLN A 60 5.79 -1.63 16.82
C GLN A 60 7.00 -2.45 17.35
N PRO A 61 6.96 -3.06 18.55
CA PRO A 61 8.11 -3.83 19.04
C PRO A 61 8.46 -5.05 18.18
N ILE A 62 7.47 -5.64 17.50
CA ILE A 62 7.68 -6.77 16.59
C ILE A 62 8.44 -6.29 15.35
N GLU A 63 8.03 -5.15 14.80
CA GLU A 63 8.69 -4.52 13.65
C GLU A 63 10.11 -4.05 13.99
N GLU A 64 10.31 -3.43 15.15
CA GLU A 64 11.63 -3.00 15.63
C GLU A 64 12.59 -4.19 15.77
N LYS A 65 12.14 -5.25 16.43
CA LYS A 65 12.93 -6.48 16.58
C LYS A 65 13.26 -7.14 15.23
N ALA A 66 12.35 -7.10 14.26
CA ALA A 66 12.61 -7.58 12.92
C ALA A 66 13.68 -6.73 12.20
N GLN A 67 13.62 -5.41 12.37
CA GLN A 67 14.62 -4.48 11.83
C GLN A 67 15.99 -4.73 12.46
N GLU A 68 16.08 -4.90 13.79
CA GLU A 68 17.33 -5.23 14.49
C GLU A 68 17.95 -6.53 13.93
N LYS A 69 17.16 -7.59 13.79
CA LYS A 69 17.63 -8.86 13.19
C LYS A 69 18.11 -8.71 11.75
N ILE A 70 17.45 -7.85 10.96
CA ILE A 70 17.89 -7.56 9.58
C ILE A 70 19.23 -6.84 9.61
N GLU A 71 19.39 -5.83 10.46
CA GLU A 71 20.67 -5.12 10.62
C GLU A 71 21.80 -6.07 11.02
N GLU A 72 21.58 -6.94 12.01
CA GLU A 72 22.55 -7.96 12.41
C GLU A 72 22.94 -8.88 11.25
N ALA A 73 21.96 -9.40 10.50
CA ALA A 73 22.22 -10.26 9.34
C ALA A 73 23.04 -9.53 8.25
N LEU A 74 22.76 -8.24 8.02
CA LEU A 74 23.51 -7.44 7.05
C LEU A 74 24.95 -7.20 7.51
N GLU A 75 25.16 -6.91 8.80
CA GLU A 75 26.48 -6.70 9.38
C GLU A 75 27.37 -7.95 9.28
N GLU A 76 26.80 -9.15 9.47
CA GLU A 76 27.51 -10.43 9.32
C GLU A 76 28.10 -10.60 7.90
N GLU A 77 27.41 -10.09 6.88
CA GLU A 77 27.83 -10.12 5.48
C GLU A 77 28.62 -8.86 5.06
N GLY A 78 28.88 -7.97 6.01
CA GLY A 78 29.63 -6.73 5.79
C GLY A 78 28.89 -5.72 4.91
N ILE A 79 27.55 -5.73 4.93
CA ILE A 79 26.67 -4.83 4.20
C ILE A 79 26.02 -3.87 5.20
N THR A 80 26.00 -2.57 4.90
CA THR A 80 25.23 -1.61 5.71
C THR A 80 23.77 -1.60 5.28
N LEU A 81 22.84 -1.28 6.20
CA LEU A 81 21.42 -1.11 5.87
C LEU A 81 21.20 -0.13 4.71
N GLN A 82 21.93 1.00 4.71
CA GLN A 82 21.84 1.99 3.64
C GLN A 82 22.28 1.41 2.29
N ARG A 83 23.38 0.63 2.24
CA ARG A 83 23.83 0.01 0.99
C ARG A 83 22.85 -1.06 0.53
N PHE A 84 22.33 -1.87 1.45
CA PHE A 84 21.28 -2.83 1.16
C PHE A 84 20.04 -2.17 0.53
N GLN A 85 19.52 -1.09 1.12
CA GLN A 85 18.40 -0.34 0.57
C GLN A 85 18.69 0.21 -0.83
N GLN A 86 19.91 0.72 -1.06
CA GLN A 86 20.32 1.18 -2.39
C GLN A 86 20.30 0.05 -3.41
N MET A 87 20.82 -1.13 -3.07
CA MET A 87 20.80 -2.31 -3.94
C MET A 87 19.37 -2.75 -4.24
N MET A 88 18.50 -2.82 -3.22
CA MET A 88 17.09 -3.19 -3.39
C MET A 88 16.31 -2.20 -4.28
N MET A 89 16.58 -0.90 -4.17
CA MET A 89 16.00 0.11 -5.07
C MET A 89 16.50 -0.05 -6.52
N ALA A 90 17.80 -0.31 -6.70
CA ALA A 90 18.39 -0.58 -8.00
C ALA A 90 17.83 -1.84 -8.66
N MET A 91 17.62 -2.92 -7.91
CA MET A 91 17.03 -4.15 -8.43
C MET A 91 15.59 -3.97 -8.92
N GLN A 92 14.82 -3.08 -8.28
CA GLN A 92 13.45 -2.77 -8.68
C GLN A 92 13.36 -1.78 -9.85
N ASN A 93 14.37 -0.93 -10.02
CA ASN A 93 14.41 0.10 -11.05
C ASN A 93 15.62 -0.09 -11.98
N PRO A 94 15.42 -0.60 -13.22
CA PRO A 94 16.50 -0.82 -14.17
C PRO A 94 17.36 0.41 -14.48
N GLN A 95 16.80 1.62 -14.38
CA GLN A 95 17.55 2.87 -14.60
C GLN A 95 18.49 3.17 -13.42
N MET A 96 18.09 2.87 -12.19
CA MET A 96 18.91 3.02 -10.99
C MET A 96 19.98 1.93 -10.89
N ALA A 97 19.77 0.76 -11.50
CA ALA A 97 20.73 -0.33 -11.51
C ALA A 97 22.08 0.08 -12.12
N GLU A 98 22.07 0.84 -13.22
CA GLU A 98 23.29 1.34 -13.85
C GLU A 98 24.00 2.39 -12.97
N GLU A 99 23.25 3.22 -12.25
CA GLU A 99 23.80 4.27 -11.38
C GLU A 99 24.33 3.75 -10.04
N ALA A 100 23.70 2.70 -9.51
CA ALA A 100 24.04 2.15 -8.20
C ALA A 100 25.35 1.33 -8.19
N ASN A 101 25.87 0.99 -9.37
CA ASN A 101 27.10 0.23 -9.57
C ASN A 101 27.19 -0.98 -8.62
N VAL A 102 26.13 -1.80 -8.62
CA VAL A 102 26.06 -3.02 -7.80
C VAL A 102 27.07 -4.02 -8.37
N THR A 103 27.97 -4.49 -7.52
CA THR A 103 29.04 -5.41 -7.91
C THR A 103 28.59 -6.87 -7.86
N ASP A 104 29.31 -7.75 -8.56
CA ASP A 104 29.05 -9.19 -8.52
C ASP A 104 29.21 -9.78 -7.10
N GLU A 105 30.17 -9.27 -6.31
CA GLU A 105 30.38 -9.68 -4.92
C GLU A 105 29.17 -9.31 -4.04
N GLU A 106 28.62 -8.11 -4.21
CA GLU A 106 27.43 -7.67 -3.50
C GLU A 106 26.20 -8.51 -3.88
N MET A 107 26.08 -8.87 -5.16
CA MET A 107 25.03 -9.78 -5.63
C MET A 107 25.15 -11.19 -5.02
N GLU A 108 26.36 -11.69 -4.80
CA GLU A 108 26.60 -12.99 -4.15
C GLU A 108 26.25 -12.94 -2.66
N LYS A 109 26.64 -11.87 -1.96
CA LYS A 109 26.25 -11.65 -0.56
C LYS A 109 24.74 -11.54 -0.39
N LEU A 110 24.06 -10.82 -1.28
CA LEU A 110 22.60 -10.73 -1.28
C LEU A 110 21.91 -12.10 -1.45
N GLN A 111 22.44 -12.96 -2.31
CA GLN A 111 21.92 -14.32 -2.48
C GLN A 111 22.09 -15.16 -1.20
N THR A 112 23.18 -14.95 -0.48
CA THR A 112 23.47 -15.63 0.80
C THR A 112 22.57 -15.10 1.93
N LEU A 113 22.27 -13.79 1.93
CA LEU A 113 21.37 -13.13 2.88
C LEU A 113 19.90 -13.50 2.70
N GLN A 114 19.47 -13.73 1.46
CA GLN A 114 18.05 -13.86 1.12
C GLN A 114 17.28 -14.85 2.02
N PRO A 115 17.77 -16.08 2.30
CA PRO A 115 17.08 -17.01 3.20
C PRO A 115 16.90 -16.47 4.62
N ALA A 116 17.92 -15.80 5.18
CA ALA A 116 17.85 -15.22 6.52
C ALA A 116 16.83 -14.08 6.57
N LEU A 117 16.85 -13.18 5.58
CA LEU A 117 15.89 -12.09 5.48
C LEU A 117 14.45 -12.59 5.32
N MET A 118 14.23 -13.63 4.50
CA MET A 118 12.91 -14.25 4.35
C MET A 118 12.42 -14.88 5.66
N GLN A 119 13.32 -15.53 6.42
CA GLN A 119 12.97 -16.11 7.70
C GLN A 119 12.59 -15.03 8.72
N ILE A 120 13.39 -13.96 8.83
CA ILE A 120 13.11 -12.85 9.76
C ILE A 120 11.76 -12.20 9.44
N GLN A 121 11.49 -11.92 8.17
CA GLN A 121 10.21 -11.35 7.74
C GLN A 121 9.04 -12.29 8.03
N GLY A 122 9.18 -13.59 7.74
CA GLY A 122 8.13 -14.57 8.00
C GLY A 122 7.83 -14.76 9.50
N GLU A 123 8.86 -14.75 10.36
CA GLU A 123 8.68 -14.79 11.81
C GLU A 123 7.92 -13.55 12.31
N ALA A 124 8.32 -12.36 11.84
CA ALA A 124 7.66 -11.11 12.20
C ALA A 124 6.20 -11.08 11.71
N GLU A 125 5.94 -11.49 10.46
CA GLU A 125 4.58 -11.57 9.91
C GLU A 125 3.67 -12.48 10.74
N GLN A 126 4.16 -13.65 11.14
CA GLN A 126 3.40 -14.57 12.00
C GLN A 126 3.12 -13.97 13.38
N GLU A 127 4.11 -13.31 13.99
CA GLU A 127 3.95 -12.67 15.30
C GLU A 127 2.96 -11.50 15.22
N MET A 128 3.02 -10.69 14.17
CA MET A 128 2.06 -9.61 13.92
C MET A 128 0.64 -10.14 13.69
N ILE A 129 0.46 -11.20 12.89
CA ILE A 129 -0.85 -11.81 12.65
C ILE A 129 -1.47 -12.28 13.96
N ALA A 130 -0.71 -13.03 14.76
CA ALA A 130 -1.17 -13.50 16.06
C ALA A 130 -1.56 -12.33 16.97
N LYS A 131 -0.76 -11.26 16.98
CA LYS A 131 -1.02 -10.09 17.82
C LYS A 131 -2.26 -9.31 17.39
N ILE A 132 -2.52 -9.18 16.09
CA ILE A 132 -3.74 -8.57 15.54
C ILE A 132 -4.98 -9.37 15.96
N GLU A 133 -4.90 -10.70 15.86
CA GLU A 133 -5.99 -11.60 16.26
C GLU A 133 -6.24 -11.55 17.78
N ASP A 134 -5.19 -11.56 18.59
CA ASP A 134 -5.26 -11.45 20.06
C ASP A 134 -5.91 -10.14 20.52
N ASN A 135 -5.70 -9.06 19.76
CA ASN A 135 -6.31 -7.76 20.01
C ASN A 135 -7.76 -7.65 19.49
N GLY A 136 -8.31 -8.74 18.92
CA GLY A 136 -9.72 -8.86 18.57
C GLY A 136 -10.08 -8.48 17.14
N PHE A 137 -9.08 -8.25 16.27
CA PHE A 137 -9.31 -8.04 14.85
C PHE A 137 -9.20 -9.34 14.05
N THR A 138 -9.93 -9.42 12.94
CA THR A 138 -9.47 -10.26 11.83
C THR A 138 -8.44 -9.51 11.01
N ILE A 139 -7.53 -10.23 10.35
CA ILE A 139 -6.51 -9.61 9.49
C ILE A 139 -7.16 -8.76 8.39
N GLU A 140 -8.24 -9.22 7.79
CA GLU A 140 -8.95 -8.48 6.74
C GLU A 140 -9.58 -7.20 7.26
N ARG A 141 -10.14 -7.21 8.49
CA ARG A 141 -10.73 -6.01 9.09
C ARG A 141 -9.66 -4.99 9.44
N TYR A 142 -8.56 -5.43 10.06
CA TYR A 142 -7.41 -4.59 10.36
C TYR A 142 -6.86 -3.93 9.08
N GLN A 143 -6.53 -4.73 8.06
CA GLN A 143 -6.03 -4.22 6.78
C GLN A 143 -7.04 -3.30 6.09
N GLY A 144 -8.33 -3.65 6.12
CA GLY A 144 -9.41 -2.85 5.56
C GLY A 144 -9.46 -1.45 6.19
N ILE A 145 -9.41 -1.35 7.51
CA ILE A 145 -9.46 -0.05 8.20
C ILE A 145 -8.20 0.76 7.90
N ILE A 146 -7.00 0.16 7.94
CA ILE A 146 -5.74 0.84 7.59
C ILE A 146 -5.77 1.38 6.16
N MET A 147 -6.21 0.57 5.19
CA MET A 147 -6.35 1.00 3.80
C MET A 147 -7.43 2.06 3.63
N GLY A 148 -8.55 1.93 4.34
CA GLY A 148 -9.63 2.92 4.36
C GLY A 148 -9.15 4.28 4.87
N ALA A 149 -8.39 4.29 5.97
CA ALA A 149 -7.83 5.51 6.55
C ALA A 149 -6.89 6.24 5.56
N GLN A 150 -6.17 5.53 4.70
CA GLN A 150 -5.34 6.17 3.66
C GLN A 150 -6.16 6.92 2.61
N GLN A 151 -7.43 6.56 2.41
CA GLN A 151 -8.30 7.13 1.38
C GLN A 151 -9.38 8.06 1.94
N ASP A 152 -9.70 7.94 3.24
CA ASP A 152 -10.68 8.75 3.95
C ASP A 152 -9.98 9.66 4.99
N PRO A 153 -9.86 10.97 4.71
CA PRO A 153 -9.24 11.93 5.63
C PRO A 153 -9.91 12.01 7.00
N ASP A 154 -11.23 11.80 7.10
CA ASP A 154 -11.95 11.89 8.37
C ASP A 154 -11.65 10.66 9.24
N LEU A 155 -11.50 9.48 8.63
CA LEU A 155 -11.06 8.27 9.33
C LEU A 155 -9.62 8.41 9.82
N MET A 156 -8.72 8.94 8.98
CA MET A 156 -7.34 9.24 9.38
C MET A 156 -7.27 10.24 10.53
N ALA A 157 -8.10 11.30 10.51
CA ALA A 157 -8.12 12.30 11.57
C ALA A 157 -8.57 11.70 12.91
N ARG A 158 -9.55 10.79 12.92
CA ARG A 158 -9.97 10.08 14.13
C ARG A 158 -8.86 9.20 14.68
N LEU A 159 -8.17 8.47 13.81
CA LEU A 159 -7.03 7.64 14.20
C LEU A 159 -5.91 8.48 14.84
N GLN A 160 -5.53 9.60 14.20
CA GLN A 160 -4.51 10.50 14.72
C GLN A 160 -4.90 11.11 16.07
N SER A 161 -6.17 11.54 16.22
CA SER A 161 -6.65 12.08 17.50
C SER A 161 -6.51 11.08 18.63
N GLU A 162 -6.83 9.82 18.39
CA GLU A 162 -6.75 8.77 19.42
C GLU A 162 -5.28 8.45 19.76
N MET A 163 -4.36 8.49 18.78
CA MET A 163 -2.92 8.30 19.02
C MET A 163 -2.27 9.45 19.81
N ASP A 164 -2.77 10.68 19.62
CA ASP A 164 -2.25 11.86 20.33
C ASP A 164 -2.73 11.97 21.79
N ASP A 165 -3.80 11.24 22.15
CA ASP A 165 -4.44 11.28 23.47
C ASP A 165 -3.81 10.28 24.49
N GLU A 166 -2.90 9.40 24.07
CA GLU A 166 -2.14 8.45 24.92
C GLU A 166 -0.84 9.03 25.52
#